data_AF-A0A7X6MPT7-F1
#
_entry.id   AF-A0A7X6MPT7-F1
#
_cell.length_a   1.000
_cell.length_b   1.000
_cell.length_c   1.000
_cell.angle_alpha   90.00
_cell.angle_beta   90.00
_cell.angle_gamma   90.00
#
_symmetry.space_group_name_H-M   'P 1'
#
loop_
_entity.id
_entity.type
_entity.pdbx_description
1 polymer ?
#
loop_
_entity_poly.entity_id
_entity_poly.type
_entity_poly.pdbx_seq_one_letter_code
_entity_poly.pdbx_strand_id
1 'polypeptide(L)'
;MAGERKGTPGSLTADDWLQAGYALLASDGMRALKIERLCEQIGATRGSFYWHFTDMKGYRAALVASWNAFLEQDRRALAELEDLPPRERLSQMMRQLLSPQHWTLERAMREWARSDDIAAANVRAADHRVMVAVTRAYLDYGFSPEDAGLRGQATFATGIGALHLIDSADALTAAERYERFLDLMLAR
;
A
#
# COMPACT_ATOMS: atom_id res chain seq x y z
N MET A 1 20.32 23.64 21.03
CA MET A 1 21.53 23.32 20.23
C MET A 1 21.78 21.82 20.32
N ALA A 2 21.15 21.04 19.44
CA ALA A 2 21.43 19.61 19.24
C ALA A 2 21.23 19.37 17.74
N GLY A 3 22.29 18.88 17.09
CA GLY A 3 22.52 19.01 15.66
C GLY A 3 21.58 18.19 14.78
N GLU A 4 21.20 18.82 13.67
CA GLU A 4 20.67 18.18 12.46
C GLU A 4 21.63 17.08 12.00
N ARG A 5 21.13 15.84 11.90
CA ARG A 5 21.83 14.78 11.18
C ARG A 5 21.60 14.97 9.68
N LYS A 6 22.47 15.75 9.03
CA LYS A 6 22.72 15.66 7.58
C LYS A 6 23.33 14.28 7.31
N GLY A 7 22.60 13.41 6.63
CA GLY A 7 23.14 12.13 6.14
C GLY A 7 24.33 12.38 5.19
N THR A 8 25.39 11.60 5.37
CA THR A 8 26.52 11.51 4.42
C THR A 8 25.98 11.14 3.02
N PRO A 9 26.53 11.68 1.90
CA PRO A 9 26.10 11.29 0.54
C PRO A 9 26.56 9.84 0.26
N GLY A 10 25.81 8.89 0.80
CA GLY A 10 25.99 7.47 0.61
C GLY A 10 25.35 7.02 -0.70
N SER A 11 26.02 6.10 -1.39
CA SER A 11 25.54 5.40 -2.58
C SER A 11 24.02 5.13 -2.50
N LEU A 12 23.28 5.49 -3.55
CA LEU A 12 21.92 5.02 -3.73
C LEU A 12 21.88 3.49 -3.60
N THR A 13 20.81 2.99 -3.03
CA THR A 13 20.56 1.56 -2.86
C THR A 13 19.56 1.08 -3.91
N ALA A 14 19.50 -0.24 -4.13
CA ALA A 14 18.48 -0.81 -5.00
C ALA A 14 17.06 -0.46 -4.50
N ASP A 15 16.85 -0.38 -3.18
CA ASP A 15 15.54 -0.05 -2.60
C ASP A 15 15.13 1.40 -2.93
N ASP A 16 16.05 2.36 -2.89
CA ASP A 16 15.75 3.75 -3.27
C ASP A 16 15.20 3.83 -4.70
N TRP A 17 15.78 3.04 -5.62
CA TRP A 17 15.28 2.93 -6.98
C TRP A 17 13.90 2.26 -7.04
N LEU A 18 13.63 1.24 -6.23
CA LEU A 18 12.32 0.59 -6.19
C LEU A 18 11.25 1.57 -5.68
N GLN A 19 11.53 2.32 -4.61
CA GLN A 19 10.62 3.35 -4.08
C GLN A 19 10.34 4.43 -5.12
N ALA A 20 11.36 4.90 -5.85
CA ALA A 20 11.17 5.84 -6.95
C ALA A 20 10.28 5.28 -8.07
N GLY A 21 10.39 3.99 -8.36
CA GLY A 21 9.53 3.29 -9.31
C GLY A 21 8.08 3.24 -8.88
N TYR A 22 7.82 2.83 -7.64
CA TYR A 22 6.46 2.82 -7.11
C TYR A 22 5.84 4.22 -7.08
N ALA A 23 6.61 5.24 -6.69
CA ALA A 23 6.13 6.63 -6.73
C ALA A 23 5.71 7.06 -8.15
N LEU A 24 6.54 6.78 -9.16
CA LEU A 24 6.19 7.10 -10.56
C LEU A 24 4.98 6.30 -11.06
N LEU A 25 4.88 5.03 -10.69
CA LEU A 25 3.73 4.19 -11.05
C LEU A 25 2.45 4.71 -10.41
N ALA A 26 2.51 5.12 -9.15
CA ALA A 26 1.39 5.65 -8.39
C ALA A 26 0.89 7.00 -8.94
N SER A 27 1.79 7.85 -9.47
CA SER A 27 1.41 9.18 -9.97
C SER A 27 1.08 9.20 -11.47
N ASP A 28 1.90 8.55 -12.29
CA ASP A 28 1.92 8.74 -13.75
C ASP A 28 1.66 7.42 -14.52
N GLY A 29 1.50 6.30 -13.79
CA GLY A 29 1.22 4.98 -14.33
C GLY A 29 2.38 4.33 -15.08
N MET A 30 2.13 3.14 -15.64
CA MET A 30 3.15 2.28 -16.26
C MET A 30 3.96 2.93 -17.39
N ARG A 31 3.38 3.90 -18.11
CA ARG A 31 4.06 4.57 -19.24
C ARG A 31 5.19 5.50 -18.79
N ALA A 32 5.16 5.96 -17.54
CA ALA A 32 6.18 6.83 -16.98
C ALA A 32 7.39 6.08 -16.44
N LEU A 33 7.29 4.75 -16.25
CA LEU A 33 8.37 3.92 -15.73
C LEU A 33 9.47 3.71 -16.78
N LYS A 34 10.33 4.73 -16.92
CA LYS A 34 11.47 4.82 -17.83
C LYS A 34 12.72 5.25 -17.06
N ILE A 35 13.90 4.84 -17.53
CA ILE A 35 15.17 5.12 -16.83
C ILE A 35 15.37 6.63 -16.65
N GLU A 36 15.06 7.43 -17.67
CA GLU A 36 15.19 8.88 -17.61
C GLU A 36 14.35 9.51 -16.50
N ARG A 37 13.10 9.07 -16.38
CA ARG A 37 12.17 9.56 -15.36
C ARG A 37 12.60 9.13 -13.96
N LEU A 38 13.10 7.90 -13.81
CA LEU A 38 13.66 7.41 -12.55
C LEU A 38 14.87 8.23 -12.13
N CYS A 39 15.78 8.49 -13.06
CA CYS A 39 16.95 9.34 -12.85
C CYS A 39 16.57 10.76 -12.42
N GLU A 40 15.60 11.39 -13.09
CA GLU A 40 15.07 12.70 -12.73
C GLU A 40 14.46 12.68 -11.31
N GLN A 41 13.65 11.67 -11.01
CA GLN A 41 12.95 11.54 -9.73
C GLN A 41 13.90 11.41 -8.53
N ILE A 42 14.96 10.60 -8.67
CA ILE A 42 15.91 10.31 -7.58
C ILE A 42 17.16 11.21 -7.61
N GLY A 43 17.30 12.06 -8.63
CA GLY A 43 18.46 12.94 -8.81
C GLY A 43 19.76 12.19 -9.14
N ALA A 44 19.68 11.13 -9.95
CA ALA A 44 20.82 10.26 -10.29
C ALA A 44 21.05 10.09 -11.78
N THR A 45 22.17 9.45 -12.14
CA THR A 45 22.53 9.19 -13.54
C THR A 45 22.09 7.79 -13.99
N ARG A 46 21.99 7.57 -15.31
CA ARG A 46 21.77 6.24 -15.88
C ARG A 46 22.88 5.25 -15.47
N GLY A 47 24.12 5.74 -15.34
CA GLY A 47 25.23 4.92 -14.87
C GLY A 47 24.97 4.36 -13.46
N SER A 48 24.43 5.19 -12.55
CA SER A 48 24.03 4.73 -11.21
C SER A 48 22.93 3.67 -11.25
N PHE A 49 21.96 3.79 -12.17
CA PHE A 49 20.93 2.77 -12.34
C PHE A 49 21.53 1.41 -12.73
N TYR A 50 22.45 1.40 -13.71
CA TYR A 50 23.07 0.17 -14.22
C TYR A 50 23.97 -0.55 -13.20
N TRP A 51 24.42 0.12 -12.14
CA TRP A 51 25.08 -0.54 -11.01
C TRP A 51 24.15 -1.46 -10.22
N HIS A 52 22.84 -1.20 -10.24
CA HIS A 52 21.85 -1.98 -9.50
C HIS A 52 21.04 -2.93 -10.40
N PHE A 53 20.74 -2.51 -11.63
CA PHE A 53 19.88 -3.27 -12.54
C PHE A 53 20.47 -3.32 -13.94
N THR A 54 20.55 -4.52 -14.52
CA THR A 54 21.10 -4.71 -15.87
C THR A 54 20.30 -3.97 -16.95
N ASP A 55 18.97 -3.96 -16.81
CA ASP A 55 18.07 -3.30 -17.74
C ASP A 55 16.69 -3.03 -17.07
N MET A 56 15.77 -2.44 -17.83
CA MET A 56 14.41 -2.16 -17.37
C MET A 56 13.60 -3.44 -17.11
N LYS A 57 13.92 -4.56 -17.76
CA LYS A 57 13.24 -5.84 -17.51
C LYS A 57 13.63 -6.40 -16.15
N GLY A 58 14.92 -6.39 -15.81
CA GLY A 58 15.45 -6.77 -14.51
C GLY A 58 14.92 -5.87 -13.39
N TYR A 59 14.84 -4.56 -13.64
CA TYR A 59 14.26 -3.63 -12.68
C TYR A 59 12.76 -3.89 -12.42
N ARG A 60 11.96 -4.13 -13.46
CA ARG A 60 10.54 -4.53 -13.28
C ARG A 60 10.39 -5.84 -12.52
N ALA A 61 11.26 -6.83 -12.81
CA ALA A 61 11.27 -8.07 -12.04
C ALA A 61 11.58 -7.82 -10.55
N ALA A 62 12.50 -6.90 -10.26
CA ALA A 62 12.83 -6.51 -8.89
C ALA A 62 11.66 -5.79 -8.19
N LEU A 63 10.92 -4.93 -8.88
CA LEU A 63 9.67 -4.35 -8.35
C LEU A 63 8.66 -5.45 -7.99
N VAL A 64 8.37 -6.38 -8.91
CA VAL A 64 7.44 -7.49 -8.60
C VAL A 64 7.90 -8.33 -7.41
N ALA A 65 9.20 -8.64 -7.32
CA ALA A 65 9.76 -9.40 -6.21
C ALA A 65 9.63 -8.64 -4.87
N SER A 66 9.93 -7.34 -4.86
CA SER A 66 9.75 -6.46 -3.70
C SER A 66 8.29 -6.38 -3.26
N TRP A 67 7.35 -6.25 -4.21
CA TRP A 67 5.93 -6.27 -3.93
C TRP A 67 5.47 -7.59 -3.31
N ASN A 68 5.91 -8.73 -3.84
CA ASN A 68 5.57 -10.03 -3.27
C ASN A 68 6.08 -10.20 -1.83
N ALA A 69 7.28 -9.68 -1.53
CA ALA A 69 7.82 -9.67 -0.17
C ALA A 69 6.98 -8.79 0.77
N PHE A 70 6.54 -7.63 0.28
CA PHE A 70 5.62 -6.76 1.01
C PHE A 70 4.27 -7.46 1.29
N LEU A 71 3.66 -8.11 0.29
CA LEU A 71 2.40 -8.85 0.48
C LEU A 71 2.51 -9.95 1.53
N GLU A 72 3.67 -10.62 1.60
CA GLU A 72 3.93 -11.63 2.61
C GLU A 72 4.10 -11.01 4.00
N GLN A 73 4.73 -9.84 4.11
CA GLN A 73 4.79 -9.08 5.36
C GLN A 73 3.40 -8.60 5.79
N ASP A 74 2.61 -8.07 4.87
CA ASP A 74 1.25 -7.58 5.14
C ASP A 74 0.33 -8.70 5.61
N ARG A 75 0.45 -9.88 4.99
CA ARG A 75 -0.24 -11.11 5.44
C ARG A 75 0.11 -11.47 6.88
N ARG A 76 1.39 -11.38 7.27
CA ARG A 76 1.80 -11.64 8.65
C ARG A 76 1.27 -10.58 9.60
N ALA A 77 1.34 -9.31 9.21
CA ALA A 77 0.81 -8.21 10.02
C ALA A 77 -0.69 -8.37 10.26
N LEU A 78 -1.48 -8.76 9.25
CA LEU A 78 -2.91 -9.06 9.43
C LEU A 78 -3.15 -10.19 10.43
N ALA A 79 -2.34 -11.25 10.41
CA ALA A 79 -2.45 -12.35 11.35
C ALA A 79 -2.12 -11.92 12.79
N GLU A 80 -1.13 -11.05 12.98
CA GLU A 80 -0.78 -10.50 14.29
C GLU A 80 -1.91 -9.64 14.91
N LEU A 81 -2.83 -9.12 14.09
CA LEU A 81 -3.98 -8.37 14.60
C LEU A 81 -5.07 -9.29 15.19
N GLU A 82 -5.09 -10.59 14.91
CA GLU A 82 -6.20 -11.48 15.30
C GLU A 82 -6.47 -11.50 16.82
N ASP A 83 -5.43 -11.31 17.63
CA ASP A 83 -5.51 -11.29 19.10
C ASP A 83 -6.09 -9.98 19.67
N LEU A 84 -6.23 -8.93 18.87
CA LEU A 84 -6.78 -7.65 19.32
C LEU A 84 -8.31 -7.71 19.47
N PRO A 85 -8.92 -6.82 20.26
CA PRO A 85 -10.36 -6.59 20.22
C PRO A 85 -10.85 -6.25 18.80
N PRO A 86 -12.03 -6.71 18.35
CA PRO A 86 -12.42 -6.57 16.94
C PRO A 86 -12.51 -5.13 16.43
N ARG A 87 -12.90 -4.17 17.27
CA ARG A 87 -12.82 -2.73 16.95
C ARG A 87 -11.39 -2.30 16.65
N GLU A 88 -10.46 -2.69 17.52
CA GLU A 88 -9.05 -2.30 17.41
C GLU A 88 -8.41 -2.93 16.16
N ARG A 89 -8.79 -4.17 15.81
CA ARG A 89 -8.40 -4.79 14.54
C ARG A 89 -8.80 -3.93 13.34
N LEU A 90 -10.07 -3.55 13.26
CA LEU A 90 -10.59 -2.73 12.16
C LEU A 90 -9.86 -1.37 12.07
N SER A 91 -9.62 -0.72 13.22
CA SER A 91 -8.87 0.53 13.27
C SER A 91 -7.42 0.34 12.78
N GLN A 92 -6.71 -0.70 13.23
CA GLN A 92 -5.33 -0.95 12.83
C GLN A 92 -5.21 -1.31 11.35
N MET A 93 -6.10 -2.17 10.83
CA MET A 93 -6.15 -2.48 9.39
C MET A 93 -6.32 -1.22 8.55
N MET A 94 -7.20 -0.29 8.97
CA MET A 94 -7.43 0.96 8.27
C MET A 94 -6.22 1.90 8.35
N ARG A 95 -5.57 2.01 9.52
CA ARG A 95 -4.36 2.81 9.71
C ARG A 95 -3.19 2.30 8.86
N GLN A 96 -3.03 0.99 8.75
CA GLN A 96 -2.01 0.38 7.91
C GLN A 96 -2.24 0.72 6.44
N LEU A 97 -3.47 0.54 5.95
CA LEU A 97 -3.86 0.87 4.57
C LEU A 97 -3.57 2.33 4.20
N LEU A 98 -3.81 3.25 5.14
CA LEU A 98 -3.65 4.69 4.93
C LEU A 98 -2.22 5.20 5.21
N SER A 99 -1.29 4.32 5.57
CA SER A 99 0.09 4.74 5.80
C SER A 99 0.76 5.18 4.48
N PRO A 100 1.61 6.24 4.48
CA PRO A 100 2.21 6.79 3.25
C PRO A 100 3.04 5.80 2.43
N GLN A 101 3.54 4.72 3.03
CA GLN A 101 4.26 3.68 2.32
C GLN A 101 3.29 2.67 1.68
N HIS A 102 2.37 2.10 2.48
CA HIS A 102 1.37 1.15 1.98
C HIS A 102 0.53 1.76 0.87
N TRP A 103 0.02 2.98 1.05
CA TRP A 103 -0.91 3.57 0.08
C TRP A 103 -0.25 3.82 -1.28
N THR A 104 1.03 4.23 -1.31
CA THR A 104 1.78 4.52 -2.55
C THR A 104 1.96 3.21 -3.31
N LEU A 105 2.31 2.16 -2.58
CA LEU A 105 2.58 0.86 -3.12
C LEU A 105 1.29 0.18 -3.64
N GLU A 106 0.21 0.22 -2.86
CA GLU A 106 -1.13 -0.22 -3.29
C GLU A 106 -1.59 0.49 -4.57
N ARG A 107 -1.46 1.82 -4.61
CA ARG A 107 -1.82 2.62 -5.79
C ARG A 107 -0.96 2.24 -7.00
N ALA A 108 0.35 2.15 -6.83
CA ALA A 108 1.29 1.75 -7.88
C ALA A 108 0.92 0.38 -8.49
N MET A 109 0.61 -0.59 -7.64
CA MET A 109 0.32 -1.95 -8.08
C MET A 109 -1.07 -2.07 -8.72
N ARG A 110 -2.05 -1.28 -8.27
CA ARG A 110 -3.35 -1.17 -8.95
C ARG A 110 -3.22 -0.54 -10.33
N GLU A 111 -2.37 0.49 -10.47
CA GLU A 111 -2.06 1.06 -11.78
C GLU A 111 -1.35 0.06 -12.70
N TRP A 112 -0.39 -0.71 -12.17
CA TRP A 112 0.25 -1.79 -12.93
C TRP A 112 -0.77 -2.84 -13.39
N ALA A 113 -1.63 -3.31 -12.48
CA ALA A 113 -2.65 -4.32 -12.74
C ALA A 113 -3.60 -3.98 -13.90
N ARG A 114 -3.71 -2.71 -14.31
CA ARG A 114 -4.49 -2.29 -15.50
C ARG A 114 -3.94 -2.85 -16.82
N SER A 115 -2.67 -3.25 -16.84
CA SER A 115 -1.95 -3.65 -18.05
C SER A 115 -1.17 -4.96 -17.92
N ASP A 116 -1.24 -5.63 -16.76
CA ASP A 116 -0.50 -6.84 -16.46
C ASP A 116 -1.35 -7.82 -15.66
N ASP A 117 -1.59 -9.00 -16.24
CA ASP A 117 -2.49 -10.02 -15.68
C ASP A 117 -1.94 -10.65 -14.39
N ILE A 118 -0.62 -10.73 -14.24
CA ILE A 118 0.03 -11.29 -13.05
C ILE A 118 -0.13 -10.29 -11.90
N ALA A 119 0.15 -9.01 -12.14
CA ALA A 119 -0.10 -7.95 -11.16
C ALA A 119 -1.59 -7.90 -10.77
N ALA A 120 -2.50 -8.02 -11.73
CA ALA A 120 -3.94 -8.06 -11.46
C ALA A 120 -4.36 -9.27 -10.62
N ALA A 121 -3.78 -10.45 -10.88
CA ALA A 121 -4.03 -11.64 -10.06
C ALA A 121 -3.52 -11.47 -8.61
N ASN A 122 -2.34 -10.87 -8.44
CA ASN A 122 -1.76 -10.62 -7.12
C ASN A 122 -2.59 -9.60 -6.31
N VAL A 123 -3.03 -8.50 -6.95
CA VAL A 123 -3.91 -7.51 -6.32
C VAL A 123 -5.23 -8.16 -5.89
N ARG A 124 -5.88 -8.96 -6.77
CA ARG A 124 -7.12 -9.68 -6.39
C ARG A 124 -6.92 -10.64 -5.21
N ALA A 125 -5.78 -11.32 -5.15
CA ALA A 125 -5.47 -12.22 -4.05
C ALA A 125 -5.25 -11.47 -2.72
N ALA A 126 -4.59 -10.31 -2.76
CA ALA A 126 -4.43 -9.43 -1.61
C ALA A 126 -5.78 -8.88 -1.14
N ASP A 127 -6.58 -8.34 -2.05
CA ASP A 127 -7.93 -7.80 -1.79
C ASP A 127 -8.84 -8.83 -1.11
N HIS A 128 -8.82 -10.08 -1.60
CA HIS A 128 -9.58 -11.17 -1.00
C HIS A 128 -9.17 -11.44 0.46
N ARG A 129 -7.87 -11.40 0.79
CA ARG A 129 -7.39 -11.62 2.17
C ARG A 129 -7.87 -10.51 3.10
N VAL A 130 -7.75 -9.26 2.66
CA VAL A 130 -8.23 -8.10 3.43
C VAL A 130 -9.73 -8.20 3.65
N MET A 131 -10.50 -8.54 2.61
CA MET A 131 -11.96 -8.75 2.71
C MET A 131 -12.32 -9.81 3.76
N VAL A 132 -11.64 -10.96 3.75
CA VAL A 132 -11.85 -12.03 4.74
C VAL A 132 -11.54 -11.53 6.15
N ALA A 133 -10.42 -10.83 6.35
CA ALA A 133 -10.00 -10.33 7.65
C ALA A 133 -10.97 -9.27 8.21
N VAL A 134 -11.41 -8.33 7.38
CA VAL A 134 -12.36 -7.28 7.76
C VAL A 134 -13.73 -7.88 8.09
N THR A 135 -14.25 -8.78 7.26
CA THR A 135 -15.52 -9.48 7.55
C THR A 135 -15.43 -10.29 8.84
N ARG A 136 -14.29 -10.95 9.08
CA ARG A 136 -14.06 -11.68 10.33
C ARG A 136 -14.11 -10.78 11.56
N ALA A 137 -13.52 -9.59 11.47
CA ALA A 137 -13.58 -8.63 12.58
C ALA A 137 -15.02 -8.17 12.88
N TYR A 138 -15.88 -7.98 11.87
CA TYR A 138 -17.30 -7.68 12.11
C TYR A 138 -18.07 -8.86 12.73
N LEU A 139 -17.77 -10.09 12.32
CA LEU A 139 -18.34 -11.30 12.94
C LEU A 139 -17.95 -11.37 14.42
N ASP A 140 -16.67 -11.21 14.73
CA ASP A 140 -16.17 -11.27 16.11
C ASP A 140 -16.66 -10.10 16.98
N TYR A 141 -17.04 -8.98 16.36
CA TYR A 141 -17.72 -7.87 17.05
C TYR A 141 -19.18 -8.22 17.43
N GLY A 142 -19.76 -9.26 16.81
CA GLY A 142 -21.09 -9.78 17.11
C GLY A 142 -22.19 -9.39 16.14
N PHE A 143 -21.85 -9.05 14.88
CA PHE A 143 -22.83 -8.90 13.80
C PHE A 143 -23.24 -10.24 13.19
N SER A 144 -24.41 -10.29 12.56
CA SER A 144 -24.84 -11.47 11.79
C SER A 144 -23.91 -11.69 10.57
N PRO A 145 -23.83 -12.91 10.00
CA PRO A 145 -23.03 -13.15 8.80
C PRO A 145 -23.40 -12.25 7.61
N GLU A 146 -24.68 -11.93 7.45
CA GLU A 146 -25.16 -11.03 6.40
C GLU A 146 -24.68 -9.60 6.65
N ASP A 147 -24.89 -9.07 7.85
CA ASP A 147 -24.46 -7.71 8.22
C ASP A 147 -22.94 -7.58 8.19
N ALA A 148 -22.21 -8.57 8.67
CA ALA A 148 -20.75 -8.57 8.66
C ALA A 148 -20.20 -8.60 7.22
N GLY A 149 -20.87 -9.32 6.31
CA GLY A 149 -20.55 -9.31 4.89
C GLY A 149 -20.74 -7.92 4.27
N LEU A 150 -21.90 -7.29 4.48
CA LEU A 150 -22.20 -5.95 3.96
C LEU A 150 -21.26 -4.89 4.54
N ARG A 151 -21.04 -4.92 5.86
CA ARG A 151 -20.15 -3.98 6.55
C ARG A 151 -18.70 -4.16 6.11
N GLY A 152 -18.25 -5.40 5.93
CA GLY A 152 -16.92 -5.69 5.40
C GLY A 152 -16.71 -5.14 3.99
N GLN A 153 -17.68 -5.35 3.09
CA GLN A 153 -17.63 -4.81 1.73
C GLN A 153 -17.61 -3.28 1.72
N ALA A 154 -18.44 -2.63 2.52
CA ALA A 154 -18.48 -1.17 2.61
C ALA A 154 -17.16 -0.59 3.16
N THR A 155 -16.59 -1.21 4.19
CA THR A 155 -15.30 -0.80 4.77
C THR A 155 -14.16 -0.97 3.78
N PHE A 156 -14.10 -2.09 3.07
CA PHE A 156 -13.11 -2.32 2.03
C PHE A 156 -13.26 -1.31 0.88
N ALA A 157 -14.47 -1.12 0.35
CA ALA A 157 -14.73 -0.16 -0.72
C ALA A 157 -14.35 1.27 -0.33
N THR A 158 -14.61 1.65 0.93
CA THR A 158 -14.22 2.97 1.46
C THR A 158 -12.71 3.09 1.60
N GLY A 159 -12.02 2.03 2.03
CA GLY A 159 -10.55 1.98 2.07
C GLY A 159 -9.93 2.17 0.68
N ILE A 160 -10.39 1.40 -0.31
CA ILE A 160 -9.96 1.56 -1.71
C ILE A 160 -10.32 2.95 -2.26
N GLY A 161 -11.50 3.47 -1.91
CA GLY A 161 -11.91 4.83 -2.28
C GLY A 161 -10.90 5.89 -1.81
N ALA A 162 -10.41 5.80 -0.57
CA ALA A 162 -9.39 6.74 -0.10
C ALA A 162 -8.07 6.63 -0.85
N LEU A 163 -7.65 5.43 -1.26
CA LEU A 163 -6.43 5.28 -2.05
C LEU A 163 -6.45 6.13 -3.33
N HIS A 164 -7.62 6.50 -3.84
CA HIS A 164 -7.77 7.32 -5.05
C HIS A 164 -8.20 8.76 -4.78
N LEU A 165 -8.86 9.04 -3.65
CA LEU A 165 -9.47 10.35 -3.37
C LEU A 165 -8.66 11.22 -2.41
N ILE A 166 -7.79 10.62 -1.60
CA ILE A 166 -7.00 11.34 -0.59
C ILE A 166 -5.61 11.57 -1.16
N ASP A 167 -5.12 12.81 -1.15
CA ASP A 167 -3.70 13.07 -1.41
C ASP A 167 -2.90 12.91 -0.12
N SER A 168 -1.61 12.63 -0.24
CA SER A 168 -0.69 12.37 0.88
C SER A 168 -0.73 13.46 1.97
N ALA A 169 -1.02 14.71 1.61
CA ALA A 169 -1.16 15.84 2.52
C ALA A 169 -2.37 15.76 3.47
N ASP A 170 -3.40 14.98 3.12
CA ASP A 170 -4.67 14.91 3.84
C ASP A 170 -4.80 13.67 4.74
N ALA A 171 -3.75 12.85 4.86
CA ALA A 171 -3.78 11.55 5.56
C ALA A 171 -4.17 11.64 7.05
N LEU A 172 -3.82 12.74 7.74
CA LEU A 172 -4.23 12.97 9.14
C LEU A 172 -5.75 13.21 9.26
N THR A 173 -6.31 14.06 8.39
CA THR A 173 -7.77 14.29 8.35
C THR A 173 -8.53 13.06 7.85
N ALA A 174 -7.88 12.21 7.06
CA ALA A 174 -8.40 10.91 6.68
C ALA A 174 -8.58 10.01 7.91
N ALA A 175 -7.53 9.85 8.74
CA ALA A 175 -7.56 8.96 9.90
C ALA A 175 -8.71 9.27 10.87
N GLU A 176 -8.98 10.54 11.17
CA GLU A 176 -10.10 10.95 12.02
C GLU A 176 -11.47 10.64 11.40
N ARG A 177 -11.63 10.92 10.09
CA ARG A 177 -12.83 10.55 9.33
C ARG A 177 -13.06 9.03 9.34
N TYR A 178 -11.98 8.26 9.34
CA TYR A 178 -12.04 6.81 9.36
C TYR A 178 -12.45 6.22 10.70
N GLU A 179 -11.96 6.76 11.81
CA GLU A 179 -12.45 6.36 13.14
C GLU A 179 -13.96 6.66 13.26
N ARG A 180 -14.39 7.81 12.76
CA ARG A 180 -15.82 8.15 12.73
C ARG A 180 -16.63 7.22 11.82
N PHE A 181 -16.09 6.87 10.65
CA PHE A 181 -16.69 5.87 9.76
C PHE A 181 -16.82 4.52 10.47
N LEU A 182 -15.78 4.06 11.16
CA LEU A 182 -15.84 2.82 11.94
C LEU A 182 -16.90 2.87 13.03
N ASP A 183 -17.04 3.99 13.75
CA ASP A 183 -18.11 4.14 14.75
C ASP A 183 -19.52 3.98 14.12
N LEU A 184 -19.74 4.55 12.93
CA LEU A 184 -20.99 4.34 12.18
C LEU A 184 -21.16 2.88 11.76
N MET A 185 -20.08 2.25 11.30
CA MET A 185 -20.06 0.84 10.91
C MET A 185 -20.11 -0.14 12.09
N LEU A 186 -20.05 0.32 13.33
CA LEU A 186 -20.21 -0.50 14.53
C LEU A 186 -21.51 -0.19 15.29
N ALA A 187 -22.25 0.84 14.86
CA ALA A 187 -23.56 1.17 15.41
C ALA A 187 -24.57 0.03 15.17
N ARG A 188 -25.43 -0.18 16.18
CA ARG A 188 -26.53 -1.16 16.19
C ARG A 188 -27.86 -0.45 15.98
#